data_AF-A0A1I5ZGX0-F1
#
_entry.id   AF-A0A1I5ZGX0-F1
#
_cell.length_a   1.000
_cell.length_b   1.000
_cell.length_c   1.000
_cell.angle_alpha   90.00
_cell.angle_beta   90.00
_cell.angle_gamma   90.00
#
_symmetry.space_group_name_H-M   'P 1'
#
loop_
_entity.id
_entity.type
_entity.pdbx_description
1 polymer ?
#
loop_
_entity_poly.entity_id
_entity_poly.type
_entity_poly.pdbx_seq_one_letter_code
_entity_poly.pdbx_strand_id
1 'polypeptide(L)'
;MKTKTVDLAEPIVVKDETYTSLTFRRRKAKDLAVMDLVQGEQRKFLAMLASMADVALPVIEELDADDYERVVSEVMPLMGNSVAGALQRAEGQAKAPNPAHTTG
;
A
#
# COMPACT_ATOMS: atom_id res chain seq x y z
N MET A 1 -12.97 15.85 -6.16
CA MET A 1 -12.17 14.60 -6.35
C MET A 1 -12.30 13.78 -5.08
N LYS A 2 -12.48 12.45 -5.13
CA LYS A 2 -12.56 11.63 -3.91
C LYS A 2 -11.15 11.38 -3.36
N THR A 3 -10.91 11.81 -2.13
CA THR A 3 -9.67 11.59 -1.37
C THR A 3 -9.99 10.82 -0.10
N LYS A 4 -8.97 10.25 0.53
CA LYS A 4 -9.04 9.63 1.84
C LYS A 4 -7.80 10.05 2.63
N THR A 5 -8.04 10.70 3.77
CA THR A 5 -7.01 11.00 4.75
C THR A 5 -7.01 9.90 5.80
N VAL A 6 -5.82 9.44 6.15
CA VAL A 6 -5.54 8.45 7.19
C VAL A 6 -4.61 9.11 8.20
N ASP A 7 -5.05 9.17 9.45
CA ASP A 7 -4.24 9.69 10.55
C ASP A 7 -3.30 8.58 11.05
N LEU A 8 -2.04 8.95 11.24
CA LEU A 8 -0.99 8.05 11.70
C LEU A 8 -1.05 7.95 13.23
N ALA A 9 -0.80 6.77 13.77
CA ALA A 9 -0.67 6.58 15.21
C ALA A 9 0.62 7.21 15.72
N GLU A 10 1.71 7.06 14.96
CA GLU A 10 3.01 7.64 15.28
C GLU A 10 3.46 8.62 14.18
N PRO A 11 3.99 9.80 14.53
CA PRO A 11 4.51 10.74 13.53
C PRO A 11 5.72 10.17 12.79
N ILE A 12 5.71 10.28 11.47
CA ILE A 12 6.84 9.91 10.60
C ILE A 12 7.68 11.15 10.32
N VAL A 13 9.00 11.02 10.38
CA VAL A 13 9.93 12.11 10.05
C VAL A 13 10.85 11.71 8.89
N VAL A 14 10.73 12.41 7.76
CA VAL A 14 11.56 12.18 6.58
C VAL A 14 12.04 13.51 6.03
N LYS A 15 13.36 13.69 5.91
CA LYS A 15 13.98 14.93 5.37
C LYS A 15 13.46 16.21 6.04
N ASP A 16 13.41 16.19 7.37
CA ASP A 16 12.96 17.31 8.21
C ASP A 16 11.46 17.67 8.09
N GLU A 17 10.68 16.89 7.35
CA GLU A 17 9.22 17.00 7.31
C GLU A 17 8.60 15.95 8.23
N THR A 18 7.64 16.40 9.06
CA THR A 18 6.88 15.53 9.97
C THR A 18 5.49 15.29 9.39
N TYR A 19 5.12 14.02 9.27
CA TYR A 19 3.82 13.58 8.79
C TYR A 19 3.05 12.97 9.95
N THR A 20 1.88 13.52 10.27
CA THR A 20 0.93 12.96 11.24
C THR A 20 -0.29 12.36 10.57
N SER A 21 -0.46 12.61 9.27
CA SER A 21 -1.50 12.02 8.44
C SER A 21 -1.07 12.00 6.98
N LEU A 22 -1.65 11.08 6.21
CA LEU A 22 -1.40 10.94 4.78
C LEU A 22 -2.72 11.04 4.02
N THR A 23 -2.76 11.84 2.96
CA THR A 23 -3.94 12.04 2.13
C THR A 23 -3.77 11.40 0.77
N PHE A 24 -4.56 10.38 0.48
CA PHE A 24 -4.52 9.63 -0.76
C PHE A 24 -5.63 10.10 -1.71
N ARG A 25 -5.29 10.28 -2.98
CA ARG A 25 -6.27 10.48 -4.06
C ARG A 25 -6.57 9.18 -4.80
N ARG A 26 -7.66 9.16 -5.56
CA ARG A 26 -7.96 8.09 -6.52
C ARG A 26 -6.76 7.81 -7.42
N ARG A 27 -6.44 6.52 -7.59
CA ARG A 27 -5.35 6.04 -8.44
C ARG A 27 -5.60 6.40 -9.91
N LYS A 28 -4.53 6.75 -10.60
CA LYS A 28 -4.46 7.09 -12.03
C LYS A 28 -3.40 6.23 -12.71
N ALA A 29 -3.40 6.20 -14.04
CA ALA A 29 -2.40 5.45 -14.82
C ALA A 29 -0.95 5.83 -14.49
N LYS A 30 -0.69 7.11 -14.15
CA LYS A 30 0.66 7.53 -13.71
C LYS A 30 1.18 6.78 -12.47
N ASP A 31 0.28 6.35 -11.58
CA ASP A 31 0.66 5.62 -10.36
C ASP A 31 1.05 4.17 -10.68
N LEU A 32 0.51 3.61 -11.77
CA LEU A 32 0.93 2.32 -12.30
C LEU A 32 2.31 2.43 -12.93
N ALA A 33 2.56 3.49 -13.71
CA ALA A 33 3.85 3.70 -14.38
C ALA A 33 5.01 3.87 -13.38
N VAL A 34 4.75 4.44 -12.19
CA VAL A 34 5.75 4.55 -11.13
C VAL A 34 6.23 3.19 -10.62
N MET A 35 5.41 2.13 -10.72
CA MET A 35 5.79 0.78 -10.32
C MET A 35 6.93 0.22 -11.19
N ASP A 36 7.11 0.69 -12.43
CA ASP A 36 8.19 0.22 -13.30
C ASP A 36 9.55 0.83 -12.95
N LEU A 37 9.56 1.88 -12.11
CA LEU A 37 10.77 2.57 -11.69
C LEU A 37 11.47 1.89 -10.51
N VAL A 38 10.83 0.90 -9.88
CA VAL A 38 11.35 0.19 -8.70
C VAL A 38 11.30 -1.33 -8.89
N GLN A 39 12.14 -2.04 -8.12
CA GLN A 39 12.24 -3.50 -8.18
C GLN A 39 11.61 -4.15 -6.94
N GLY A 40 11.00 -5.33 -7.14
CA GLY A 40 10.32 -6.11 -6.10
C GLY A 40 8.83 -5.77 -5.95
N GLU A 41 7.97 -6.78 -5.86
CA GLU A 41 6.50 -6.61 -5.86
C GLU A 41 6.00 -5.74 -4.71
N GLN A 42 6.51 -5.98 -3.50
CA GLN A 42 6.16 -5.18 -2.33
C GLN A 42 6.54 -3.71 -2.53
N ARG A 43 7.77 -3.45 -2.99
CA ARG A 43 8.25 -2.08 -3.20
C ARG A 43 7.50 -1.36 -4.31
N LYS A 44 7.08 -2.06 -5.36
CA LYS A 44 6.19 -1.53 -6.40
C LYS A 44 4.87 -1.06 -5.82
N PHE A 45 4.28 -1.83 -4.92
CA PHE A 45 3.04 -1.45 -4.24
C PHE A 45 3.22 -0.21 -3.35
N LEU A 46 4.33 -0.13 -2.58
CA LEU A 46 4.66 1.04 -1.78
C LEU A 46 4.86 2.30 -2.64
N ALA A 47 5.53 2.18 -3.79
CA ALA A 47 5.76 3.29 -4.72
C ALA A 47 4.44 3.81 -5.33
N MET A 48 3.49 2.91 -5.61
CA MET A 48 2.15 3.29 -6.04
C MET A 48 1.40 4.06 -4.94
N LEU A 49 1.46 3.61 -3.68
CA LEU A 49 0.87 4.32 -2.54
C LEU A 49 1.47 5.72 -2.36
N ALA A 50 2.80 5.84 -2.46
CA ALA A 50 3.51 7.11 -2.38
C ALA A 50 3.05 8.09 -3.47
N SER A 51 2.95 7.61 -4.72
CA SER A 51 2.43 8.41 -5.84
C SER A 51 0.97 8.83 -5.66
N MET A 52 0.15 7.99 -5.01
CA MET A 52 -1.24 8.32 -4.67
C MET A 52 -1.37 9.36 -3.55
N ALA A 53 -0.44 9.37 -2.60
CA ALA A 53 -0.36 10.35 -1.51
C ALA A 53 0.42 11.63 -1.86
N ASP A 54 1.08 11.66 -3.02
CA ASP A 54 1.96 12.76 -3.45
C ASP A 54 3.13 12.99 -2.48
N VAL A 55 3.66 11.89 -1.92
CA VAL A 55 4.82 11.89 -1.01
C VAL A 55 5.97 11.06 -1.59
N ALA A 56 7.16 11.20 -1.01
CA ALA A 56 8.30 10.38 -1.38
C ALA A 56 8.14 8.94 -0.88
N LEU A 57 8.69 7.96 -1.62
CA LEU A 57 8.65 6.55 -1.24
C LEU A 57 9.12 6.28 0.21
N PRO A 58 10.20 6.92 0.73
CA PRO A 58 10.62 6.71 2.11
C PRO A 58 9.55 7.07 3.16
N VAL A 59 8.62 7.99 2.87
CA VAL A 59 7.52 8.33 3.78
C VAL A 59 6.58 7.14 3.97
N ILE A 60 6.35 6.37 2.91
CA ILE A 60 5.54 5.14 2.98
C ILE A 60 6.36 3.97 3.54
N GLU A 61 7.67 3.90 3.28
CA GLU A 61 8.56 2.87 3.84
C GLU A 61 8.77 3.03 5.36
N GLU A 62 8.59 4.23 5.91
CA GLU A 62 8.72 4.54 7.36
C GLU A 62 7.42 4.29 8.16
N LEU A 63 6.32 3.91 7.49
CA LEU A 63 5.11 3.49 8.20
C LEU A 63 5.42 2.25 9.03
N ASP A 64 4.98 2.25 10.29
CA ASP A 64 4.94 1.03 11.07
C ASP A 64 3.90 0.04 10.50
N ALA A 65 3.90 -1.19 11.02
CA ALA A 65 3.00 -2.23 10.52
C ALA A 65 1.52 -1.87 10.69
N ASP A 66 1.15 -1.26 11.82
CA ASP A 66 -0.24 -0.95 12.17
C ASP A 66 -0.80 0.18 11.30
N ASP A 67 -0.01 1.23 11.05
CA ASP A 67 -0.34 2.32 10.16
C ASP A 67 -0.31 1.89 8.69
N TYR A 68 0.62 1.02 8.29
CA TYR A 68 0.63 0.43 6.94
C TYR A 68 -0.66 -0.35 6.66
N GLU A 69 -1.06 -1.26 7.55
CA GLU A 69 -2.28 -2.06 7.40
C GLU A 69 -3.54 -1.16 7.32
N ARG A 70 -3.60 -0.13 8.17
CA ARG A 70 -4.68 0.86 8.18
C ARG A 70 -4.73 1.63 6.86
N VAL A 71 -3.59 2.14 6.39
CA VAL A 71 -3.48 2.83 5.10
C VAL A 71 -3.99 1.94 3.98
N VAL A 72 -3.53 0.69 3.90
CA VAL A 72 -3.96 -0.23 2.83
C VAL A 72 -5.48 -0.43 2.87
N SER A 73 -6.03 -0.79 4.03
CA SER A 73 -7.47 -1.01 4.22
C SER A 73 -8.31 0.18 3.79
N GLU A 74 -7.94 1.38 4.24
CA GLU A 74 -8.71 2.60 3.98
C GLU A 74 -8.54 3.14 2.56
N VAL A 75 -7.41 2.86 1.91
CA VAL A 75 -7.08 3.34 0.55
C VAL A 75 -7.52 2.34 -0.53
N MET A 76 -7.76 1.07 -0.22
CA MET A 76 -8.27 0.06 -1.17
C MET A 76 -9.42 0.56 -2.08
N PRO A 77 -10.45 1.26 -1.57
CA PRO A 77 -11.53 1.81 -2.39
C PRO A 77 -11.08 2.84 -3.45
N LEU A 78 -9.91 3.45 -3.29
CA LEU A 78 -9.34 4.43 -4.21
C LEU A 78 -8.51 3.80 -5.34
N MET A 79 -8.15 2.52 -5.24
CA MET A 79 -7.32 1.81 -6.24
C MET A 79 -8.13 1.27 -7.44
N GLY A 80 -9.44 1.12 -7.29
CA GLY A 80 -10.35 0.59 -8.30
C GLY A 80 -10.57 -0.92 -8.20
N ASN A 81 -11.66 -1.40 -8.80
CA ASN A 81 -12.23 -2.74 -8.54
C ASN A 81 -11.29 -3.92 -8.86
N SER A 82 -10.35 -3.77 -9.79
CA SER A 82 -9.45 -4.87 -10.19
C SER A 82 -8.32 -5.15 -9.20
N VAL A 83 -7.91 -4.19 -8.38
CA VAL A 83 -6.82 -4.36 -7.40
C VAL A 83 -7.31 -4.93 -6.08
N ALA A 84 -8.49 -4.49 -5.62
CA ALA A 84 -9.13 -5.07 -4.45
C ALA A 84 -9.28 -6.60 -4.59
N GLY A 85 -9.63 -7.08 -5.78
CA GLY A 85 -9.69 -8.51 -6.08
C GLY A 85 -8.33 -9.20 -6.22
N ALA A 86 -7.23 -8.49 -6.47
CA ALA A 86 -5.89 -9.07 -6.54
C ALA A 86 -5.27 -9.23 -5.14
N LEU A 87 -5.37 -8.22 -4.26
CA LEU A 87 -4.93 -8.33 -2.87
C LEU A 87 -5.71 -9.41 -2.10
N GLN A 88 -7.04 -9.47 -2.26
CA GLN A 88 -7.86 -10.51 -1.62
C GLN A 88 -7.44 -11.94 -2.01
N ARG A 89 -6.93 -12.14 -3.22
CA ARG A 89 -6.42 -13.45 -3.66
C ARG A 89 -5.05 -13.76 -3.08
N ALA A 90 -4.19 -12.75 -2.89
CA ALA A 90 -2.90 -12.93 -2.23
C ALA A 90 -3.08 -13.26 -0.74
N GLU A 91 -3.96 -12.56 -0.04
CA GLU A 91 -4.26 -12.79 1.39
C GLU A 91 -5.01 -14.12 1.62
N GLY A 92 -5.95 -14.47 0.74
CA GLY A 92 -6.66 -15.75 0.80
C GLY A 92 -5.75 -16.97 0.57
N GLN A 93 -4.66 -16.81 -0.18
CA GLN A 93 -3.67 -17.86 -0.40
C GLN A 93 -2.62 -17.94 0.73
N ALA A 94 -2.30 -16.83 1.40
CA ALA A 94 -1.38 -16.82 2.54
C ALA A 94 -1.96 -17.49 3.82
N LYS A 95 -3.29 -17.61 3.94
CA LYS A 95 -3.97 -18.26 5.07
C LYS A 95 -4.38 -19.73 4.84
N ALA A 96 -4.16 -20.30 3.66
CA ALA A 96 -4.43 -21.71 3.43
C ALA A 96 -3.27 -22.57 3.97
N PRO A 97 -3.49 -23.51 4.92
CA PRO A 97 -2.46 -24.48 5.26
C PRO A 97 -2.15 -25.33 4.03
N ASN A 98 -0.89 -25.36 3.62
CA ASN A 98 -0.39 -26.19 2.53
C ASN A 98 -0.74 -27.67 2.79
N PRO A 99 -1.65 -28.32 2.02
CA PRO A 99 -1.91 -29.74 2.18
C PRO A 99 -0.99 -30.49 1.22
N ALA A 100 0.25 -30.76 1.64
CA ALA A 100 1.08 -31.74 0.95
C ALA A 100 2.06 -32.40 1.92
N HIS A 101 1.76 -33.64 2.30
CA HIS A 101 2.57 -34.82 1.98
C HIS A 101 1.93 -36.06 2.63
N THR A 102 1.00 -36.70 1.92
CA THR A 102 0.70 -38.13 2.13
C THR A 102 1.19 -38.85 0.88
N THR A 103 2.44 -39.31 0.93
CA THR A 103 2.95 -40.32 0.01
C THR A 103 2.59 -41.68 0.61
N GLY A 104 1.72 -42.40 -0.07
CA GLY A 104 1.48 -43.83 0.11
C GLY A 104 1.88 -44.56 -1.17
#